data_AF-A0A6B8RFI5-F1
#
_entry.id   AF-A0A6B8RFI5-F1
#
_cell.length_a   1.000
_cell.length_b   1.000
_cell.length_c   1.000
_cell.angle_alpha   90.00
_cell.angle_beta   90.00
_cell.angle_gamma   90.00
#
_symmetry.space_group_name_H-M   'P 1'
#
loop_
_entity.id
_entity.type
_entity.pdbx_description
1 polymer ?
#
loop_
_entity_poly.entity_id
_entity_poly.type
_entity_poly.pdbx_seq_one_letter_code
_entity_poly.pdbx_strand_id
1 'polypeptide(L)'
;MPLRNFQVKTFFSNQPLIKKTLACTLVLGILSSPIIEARTNTYNMSYVYYGDTPALIKNVDATNGALQAIAPSYTELAENGTLRISESMDPAFVDAMHSRNMKVIPYLGNEWNRDIAEKALQNRNTLSTQITAAIKKYNWDGINVDLENISSSSKTALVDFVKLLRTKLPADKEVSIAVPANPDGLEDAYNLKALAAACDYIMLMAYDEHYPGDPKAGPVAGLPFVESSIQYALTQIPSSQLVLGIPFYGRLWNGQTSYDGAGVTNELASRLAAKYGGTEYYDKKEQSVHSEFTIKATDPRTKVFGQSLPNGKYTLWYENERSLKAKLELVQKYKLKGTGSWSLNQATSDTWSYYDSWSNGYYYIDLQNHWSQQEATEMINKGWMIGVSPTLFAPELPLTRAQAATIMARALADSNKMVKVPINPASTGYSDVLENYWAYSDILSMTNLGVVSGIGNQLFAPDSPITREEISSLISRLLNLQPKSRSVIPFSDVSTSRWSFSAIAALAENQILLGYEDGSFHPEEQISRAQMAVILSRIQDQLK
;
A
#
# COMPACT_ATOMS: atom_id res chain seq x y z
N MET A 1 -35.95 41.15 43.72
CA MET A 1 -37.31 41.42 44.27
C MET A 1 -37.46 42.92 44.42
N PRO A 2 -38.62 43.55 44.13
CA PRO A 2 -39.98 43.02 43.84
C PRO A 2 -40.37 43.20 42.34
N LEU A 3 -41.22 42.38 41.67
CA LEU A 3 -42.67 42.14 41.78
C LEU A 3 -43.47 43.48 41.70
N ARG A 4 -44.44 43.75 40.82
CA ARG A 4 -45.48 42.96 40.13
C ARG A 4 -46.23 43.87 39.12
N ASN A 5 -46.66 43.31 37.97
CA ASN A 5 -48.01 43.31 37.34
C ASN A 5 -48.86 44.61 37.23
N PHE A 6 -49.75 44.87 36.27
CA PHE A 6 -50.45 44.12 35.21
C PHE A 6 -51.15 45.20 34.33
N GLN A 7 -51.28 45.05 33.01
CA GLN A 7 -52.58 45.22 32.33
C GLN A 7 -52.59 44.67 30.90
N VAL A 8 -53.70 44.00 30.63
CA VAL A 8 -54.04 43.18 29.45
C VAL A 8 -54.77 44.04 28.43
N LYS A 9 -54.42 43.92 27.14
CA LYS A 9 -55.39 44.05 26.04
C LYS A 9 -55.16 42.94 25.02
N THR A 10 -56.12 42.05 24.97
CA THR A 10 -56.31 40.96 24.01
C THR A 10 -56.76 41.52 22.65
N PHE A 11 -56.18 40.98 21.58
CA PHE A 11 -56.85 40.87 20.28
C PHE A 11 -56.60 39.44 19.77
N PHE A 12 -57.68 38.67 19.67
CA PHE A 12 -57.70 37.38 19.00
C PHE A 12 -58.03 37.59 17.52
N SER A 13 -57.24 37.01 16.61
CA SER A 13 -57.77 36.49 15.35
C SER A 13 -56.92 35.32 14.82
N ASN A 14 -57.46 34.12 14.99
CA ASN A 14 -57.43 32.94 14.10
C ASN A 14 -56.26 32.74 13.12
N GLN A 15 -55.44 31.72 13.40
CA GLN A 15 -54.83 30.83 12.39
C GLN A 15 -54.74 29.39 12.97
N PRO A 16 -54.88 28.33 12.14
CA PRO A 16 -55.22 26.98 12.59
C PRO A 16 -54.01 26.13 13.03
N LEU A 17 -54.27 25.14 13.90
CA LEU A 17 -53.34 24.08 14.28
C LEU A 17 -52.91 23.25 13.06
N ILE A 18 -51.62 23.31 12.71
CA ILE A 18 -50.99 22.33 11.82
C ILE A 18 -50.39 21.22 12.67
N LYS A 19 -50.88 20.00 12.47
CA LYS A 19 -50.38 18.75 13.05
C LYS A 19 -48.91 18.56 12.67
N LYS A 20 -48.06 18.29 13.68
CA LYS A 20 -46.68 17.85 13.49
C LYS A 20 -46.68 16.55 12.67
N THR A 21 -46.24 16.65 11.42
CA THR A 21 -45.85 15.49 10.62
C THR A 21 -44.35 15.35 10.78
N LEU A 22 -43.91 14.20 11.31
CA LEU A 22 -42.51 13.85 11.41
C LEU A 22 -41.99 13.65 9.99
N ALA A 23 -41.38 14.67 9.40
CA ALA A 23 -40.68 14.54 8.13
C ALA A 23 -39.39 13.76 8.40
N CYS A 24 -39.40 12.47 8.07
CA CYS A 24 -38.19 11.69 7.89
C CYS A 24 -37.50 12.26 6.65
N THR A 25 -36.52 13.13 6.84
CA THR A 25 -35.70 13.65 5.74
C THR A 25 -34.87 12.48 5.21
N LEU A 26 -35.38 11.82 4.17
CA LEU A 26 -34.60 10.93 3.33
C LEU A 26 -33.51 11.81 2.71
N VAL A 27 -32.30 11.78 3.27
CA VAL A 27 -31.13 12.34 2.59
C VAL A 27 -30.89 11.43 1.40
N LEU A 28 -31.48 11.77 0.25
CA LEU A 28 -30.97 11.33 -1.04
C LEU A 28 -29.56 11.90 -1.15
N GLY A 29 -28.60 11.14 -0.64
CA GLY A 29 -27.20 11.32 -1.00
C GLY A 29 -27.14 11.20 -2.50
N ILE A 30 -26.94 12.31 -3.18
CA ILE A 30 -26.39 12.30 -4.52
C ILE A 30 -25.02 11.65 -4.34
N LEU A 31 -24.96 10.34 -4.57
CA LEU A 31 -23.73 9.61 -4.79
C LEU A 31 -23.12 10.25 -6.03
N SER A 32 -22.37 11.33 -5.83
CA SER A 32 -21.39 11.75 -6.81
C SER A 32 -20.58 10.51 -7.11
N SER A 33 -20.63 10.09 -8.37
CA SER A 33 -19.90 8.92 -8.83
C SER A 33 -18.49 8.99 -8.27
N PRO A 34 -17.92 7.89 -7.73
CA PRO A 34 -16.47 7.85 -7.66
C PRO A 34 -16.03 7.99 -9.12
N ILE A 35 -15.57 9.19 -9.47
CA ILE A 35 -14.69 9.34 -10.61
C ILE A 35 -13.66 8.25 -10.37
N ILE A 36 -13.50 7.36 -11.34
CA ILE A 36 -12.32 6.51 -11.38
C ILE A 36 -11.18 7.51 -11.56
N GLU A 37 -10.75 8.15 -10.47
CA GLU A 37 -9.40 8.68 -10.39
C GLU A 37 -8.57 7.43 -10.59
N ALA A 38 -7.99 7.33 -11.79
CA ALA A 38 -6.97 6.33 -12.07
C ALA A 38 -6.06 6.33 -10.85
N ARG A 39 -5.87 5.15 -10.22
CA ARG A 39 -4.93 5.01 -9.11
C ARG A 39 -3.67 5.75 -9.51
N THR A 40 -3.41 6.88 -8.87
CA THR A 40 -2.18 7.62 -9.12
C THR A 40 -1.11 6.73 -8.54
N ASN A 41 -0.43 5.92 -9.36
CA ASN A 41 0.45 4.88 -8.84
C ASN A 41 1.61 5.57 -8.11
N THR A 42 1.48 5.66 -6.79
CA THR A 42 2.43 6.31 -5.90
C THR A 42 3.75 5.58 -6.04
N TYR A 43 4.83 6.32 -6.27
CA TYR A 43 6.13 5.71 -6.49
C TYR A 43 6.66 5.14 -5.18
N ASN A 44 6.78 3.83 -5.10
CA ASN A 44 7.25 3.10 -3.93
C ASN A 44 8.55 2.36 -4.27
N MET A 45 9.56 2.56 -3.44
CA MET A 45 10.83 1.85 -3.54
C MET A 45 11.28 1.26 -2.19
N SER A 46 12.20 0.31 -2.23
CA SER A 46 12.81 -0.23 -1.00
C SER A 46 14.30 -0.47 -1.15
N TYR A 47 15.06 -0.10 -0.13
CA TYR A 47 16.47 -0.46 -0.02
C TYR A 47 16.60 -1.95 0.28
N VAL A 48 17.67 -2.54 -0.24
CA VAL A 48 18.00 -3.95 -0.05
C VAL A 48 19.45 -4.05 0.40
N TYR A 49 19.64 -4.37 1.69
CA TYR A 49 20.95 -4.37 2.32
C TYR A 49 21.58 -5.76 2.48
N TYR A 50 20.77 -6.80 2.70
CA TYR A 50 21.26 -8.17 2.95
C TYR A 50 20.34 -9.25 2.38
N GLY A 51 20.92 -10.39 2.00
CA GLY A 51 20.21 -11.55 1.46
C GLY A 51 20.87 -12.08 0.20
N ASP A 52 20.58 -13.33 -0.14
CA ASP A 52 20.91 -13.89 -1.45
C ASP A 52 19.77 -13.66 -2.44
N THR A 53 20.08 -13.78 -3.74
CA THR A 53 19.11 -13.55 -4.82
C THR A 53 17.78 -14.31 -4.64
N PRO A 54 17.77 -15.62 -4.30
CA PRO A 54 16.52 -16.33 -4.04
C PRO A 54 15.68 -15.74 -2.90
N ALA A 55 16.30 -15.40 -1.76
CA ALA A 55 15.59 -14.79 -0.64
C ALA A 55 15.06 -13.40 -1.00
N LEU A 56 15.85 -12.61 -1.74
CA LEU A 56 15.44 -11.28 -2.18
C LEU A 56 14.28 -11.32 -3.16
N ILE A 57 14.30 -12.24 -4.14
CA ILE A 57 13.17 -12.46 -5.06
C ILE A 57 11.91 -12.82 -4.28
N LYS A 58 12.01 -13.73 -3.31
CA LYS A 58 10.87 -14.10 -2.46
C LYS A 58 10.30 -12.90 -1.70
N ASN A 59 11.17 -12.04 -1.16
CA ASN A 59 10.74 -10.84 -0.45
C ASN A 59 10.07 -9.82 -1.38
N VAL A 60 10.58 -9.68 -2.61
CA VAL A 60 9.96 -8.83 -3.65
C VAL A 60 8.58 -9.38 -4.05
N ASP A 61 8.47 -10.68 -4.27
CA ASP A 61 7.20 -11.33 -4.61
C ASP A 61 6.16 -11.14 -3.49
N ALA A 62 6.60 -11.18 -2.22
CA ALA A 62 5.75 -10.92 -1.06
C ALA A 62 5.23 -9.48 -0.98
N THR A 63 5.78 -8.54 -1.77
CA THR A 63 5.26 -7.16 -1.85
C THR A 63 3.98 -7.05 -2.68
N ASN A 64 3.60 -8.11 -3.40
CA ASN A 64 2.39 -8.14 -4.24
C ASN A 64 2.30 -6.97 -5.24
N GLY A 65 3.44 -6.55 -5.81
CA GLY A 65 3.51 -5.47 -6.79
C GLY A 65 3.45 -4.05 -6.20
N ALA A 66 3.52 -3.91 -4.88
CA ALA A 66 3.50 -2.60 -4.21
C ALA A 66 4.73 -1.73 -4.54
N LEU A 67 5.83 -2.33 -5.00
CA LEU A 67 7.09 -1.63 -5.33
C LEU A 67 7.29 -1.47 -6.84
N GLN A 68 7.78 -0.31 -7.25
CA GLN A 68 8.21 -0.05 -8.64
C GLN A 68 9.72 -0.05 -8.80
N ALA A 69 10.47 0.09 -7.71
CA ALA A 69 11.92 0.06 -7.72
C ALA A 69 12.52 -0.59 -6.47
N ILE A 70 13.73 -1.11 -6.63
CA ILE A 70 14.58 -1.60 -5.54
C ILE A 70 15.95 -0.93 -5.60
N ALA A 71 16.52 -0.64 -4.44
CA ALA A 71 17.86 -0.07 -4.31
C ALA A 71 18.80 -1.06 -3.60
N PRO A 72 19.49 -1.95 -4.34
CA PRO A 72 20.45 -2.87 -3.76
C PRO A 72 21.78 -2.20 -3.45
N SER A 73 22.49 -2.73 -2.44
CA SER A 73 23.86 -2.32 -2.07
C SER A 73 24.93 -2.83 -3.05
N TYR A 74 24.80 -2.51 -4.33
CA TYR A 74 25.74 -2.97 -5.37
C TYR A 74 26.92 -2.04 -5.60
N THR A 75 26.87 -0.83 -5.04
CA THR A 75 27.92 0.16 -5.21
C THR A 75 28.41 0.66 -3.87
N GLU A 76 29.72 0.71 -3.73
CA GLU A 76 30.42 1.15 -2.53
C GLU A 76 31.53 2.12 -2.94
N LEU A 77 32.02 2.92 -2.01
CA LEU A 77 33.19 3.76 -2.24
C LEU A 77 34.48 3.05 -1.78
N ALA A 78 35.48 3.03 -2.66
CA ALA A 78 36.84 2.67 -2.29
C ALA A 78 37.49 3.79 -1.44
N GLU A 79 38.54 3.48 -0.69
CA GLU A 79 39.23 4.44 0.21
C GLU A 79 39.76 5.71 -0.49
N ASN A 80 39.98 5.62 -1.81
CA ASN A 80 40.42 6.73 -2.65
C ASN A 80 39.25 7.53 -3.28
N GLY A 81 38.01 7.24 -2.93
CA GLY A 81 36.82 7.91 -3.46
C GLY A 81 36.41 7.47 -4.87
N THR A 82 36.89 6.33 -5.35
CA THR A 82 36.44 5.73 -6.62
C THR A 82 35.35 4.68 -6.39
N LEU A 83 34.63 4.32 -7.45
CA LEU A 83 33.59 3.29 -7.39
C LEU A 83 34.19 1.91 -7.14
N ARG A 84 33.64 1.18 -6.17
CA ARG A 84 33.79 -0.25 -6.01
C ARG A 84 32.43 -0.93 -6.20
N ILE A 85 32.41 -2.03 -6.96
CA ILE A 85 31.21 -2.86 -7.10
C ILE A 85 31.22 -3.87 -5.95
N SER A 86 30.09 -3.97 -5.25
CA SER A 86 29.93 -4.90 -4.14
C SER A 86 30.02 -6.35 -4.62
N GLU A 87 30.49 -7.24 -3.74
CA GLU A 87 30.44 -8.69 -3.98
C GLU A 87 28.99 -9.23 -4.01
N SER A 88 28.04 -8.46 -3.47
CA SER A 88 26.61 -8.78 -3.51
C SER A 88 25.96 -8.58 -4.88
N MET A 89 26.65 -7.92 -5.83
CA MET A 89 26.13 -7.62 -7.16
C MET A 89 25.87 -8.91 -7.95
N ASP A 90 24.61 -9.14 -8.28
CA ASP A 90 24.16 -10.30 -9.04
C ASP A 90 23.29 -9.89 -10.25
N PRO A 91 23.77 -10.09 -11.49
CA PRO A 91 22.98 -9.83 -12.69
C PRO A 91 21.68 -10.64 -12.76
N ALA A 92 21.64 -11.85 -12.19
CA ALA A 92 20.42 -12.68 -12.20
C ALA A 92 19.29 -12.03 -11.38
N PHE A 93 19.63 -11.30 -10.32
CA PHE A 93 18.65 -10.53 -9.57
C PHE A 93 18.12 -9.35 -10.41
N VAL A 94 18.99 -8.67 -11.17
CA VAL A 94 18.58 -7.58 -12.07
C VAL A 94 17.57 -8.08 -13.09
N ASP A 95 17.88 -9.19 -13.78
CA ASP A 95 16.99 -9.80 -14.77
C ASP A 95 15.64 -10.21 -14.15
N ALA A 96 15.66 -10.76 -12.93
CA ALA A 96 14.45 -11.15 -12.21
C ALA A 96 13.56 -9.95 -11.82
N MET A 97 14.14 -8.79 -11.53
CA MET A 97 13.38 -7.57 -11.27
C MET A 97 12.80 -6.98 -12.56
N HIS A 98 13.57 -6.97 -13.63
CA HIS A 98 13.11 -6.53 -14.94
C HIS A 98 11.96 -7.38 -15.47
N SER A 99 11.98 -8.70 -15.26
CA SER A 99 10.85 -9.57 -15.62
C SER A 99 9.56 -9.27 -14.84
N ARG A 100 9.68 -8.56 -13.71
CA ARG A 100 8.58 -8.07 -12.87
C ARG A 100 8.23 -6.61 -13.15
N ASN A 101 8.81 -6.03 -14.20
CA ASN A 101 8.65 -4.63 -14.58
C ASN A 101 9.09 -3.65 -13.46
N MET A 102 10.08 -4.06 -12.65
CA MET A 102 10.64 -3.27 -11.56
C MET A 102 11.99 -2.70 -11.94
N LYS A 103 12.24 -1.45 -11.55
CA LYS A 103 13.55 -0.80 -11.74
C LYS A 103 14.58 -1.28 -10.71
N VAL A 104 15.83 -1.41 -11.12
CA VAL A 104 16.96 -1.68 -10.24
C VAL A 104 17.89 -0.48 -10.19
N ILE A 105 17.97 0.15 -9.01
CA ILE A 105 18.59 1.46 -8.82
C ILE A 105 19.56 1.38 -7.64
N PRO A 106 20.77 0.81 -7.83
CA PRO A 106 21.72 0.68 -6.74
C PRO A 106 21.97 1.99 -6.03
N TYR A 107 22.22 1.92 -4.72
CA TYR A 107 22.59 3.11 -3.96
C TYR A 107 24.10 3.17 -3.74
N LEU A 108 24.65 4.38 -3.83
CA LEU A 108 26.06 4.68 -3.58
C LEU A 108 26.23 5.16 -2.14
N GLY A 109 26.53 4.22 -1.25
CA GLY A 109 26.79 4.48 0.16
C GLY A 109 28.25 4.85 0.45
N ASN A 110 28.47 5.61 1.52
CA ASN A 110 29.79 5.84 2.11
C ASN A 110 29.98 5.18 3.49
N GLU A 111 29.03 4.35 3.93
CA GLU A 111 29.09 3.66 5.23
C GLU A 111 29.37 4.64 6.40
N TRP A 112 28.76 5.82 6.35
CA TRP A 112 28.98 6.93 7.30
C TRP A 112 30.42 7.47 7.36
N ASN A 113 31.32 7.00 6.51
CA ASN A 113 32.72 7.45 6.46
C ASN A 113 32.82 8.79 5.70
N ARG A 114 32.98 9.86 6.47
CA ARG A 114 33.11 11.23 5.95
C ARG A 114 34.30 11.40 5.00
N ASP A 115 35.47 10.90 5.37
CA ASP A 115 36.70 11.11 4.60
C ASP A 115 36.61 10.47 3.20
N ILE A 116 35.99 9.30 3.11
CA ILE A 116 35.76 8.61 1.84
C ILE A 116 34.76 9.39 0.98
N ALA A 117 33.67 9.89 1.56
CA ALA A 117 32.71 10.72 0.83
C ALA A 117 33.34 12.03 0.32
N GLU A 118 34.16 12.71 1.13
CA GLU A 118 34.83 13.94 0.70
C GLU A 118 35.83 13.68 -0.43
N LYS A 119 36.61 12.61 -0.36
CA LYS A 119 37.49 12.17 -1.47
C LYS A 119 36.68 11.82 -2.73
N ALA A 120 35.54 11.16 -2.57
CA ALA A 120 34.65 10.82 -3.67
C ALA A 120 34.10 12.08 -4.38
N LEU A 121 33.71 13.10 -3.62
CA LEU A 121 33.23 14.38 -4.14
C LEU A 121 34.34 15.22 -4.79
N GLN A 122 35.58 15.12 -4.28
CA GLN A 122 36.76 15.67 -4.97
C GLN A 122 37.00 14.95 -6.31
N ASN A 123 36.79 13.63 -6.35
CA ASN A 123 36.94 12.76 -7.53
C ASN A 123 35.65 12.62 -8.39
N ARG A 124 34.65 13.50 -8.19
CA ARG A 124 33.30 13.39 -8.78
C ARG A 124 33.24 13.20 -10.29
N ASN A 125 34.21 13.75 -11.04
CA ASN A 125 34.30 13.55 -12.49
C ASN A 125 34.60 12.10 -12.86
N THR A 126 35.60 11.50 -12.22
CA THR A 126 35.98 10.10 -12.41
C THR A 126 34.89 9.17 -11.89
N LEU A 127 34.39 9.45 -10.68
CA LEU A 127 33.35 8.64 -10.04
C LEU A 127 32.06 8.59 -10.88
N SER A 128 31.57 9.73 -11.37
CA SER A 128 30.38 9.77 -12.23
C SER A 128 30.57 9.02 -13.54
N THR A 129 31.78 9.02 -14.12
CA THR A 129 32.11 8.19 -15.30
C THR A 129 32.08 6.71 -14.98
N GLN A 130 32.65 6.30 -13.84
CA GLN A 130 32.64 4.89 -13.39
C GLN A 130 31.22 4.39 -13.13
N ILE A 131 30.37 5.20 -12.48
CA ILE A 131 28.96 4.87 -12.22
C ILE A 131 28.20 4.73 -13.53
N THR A 132 28.38 5.66 -14.47
CA THR A 132 27.72 5.58 -15.79
C THR A 132 28.13 4.32 -16.55
N ALA A 133 29.41 3.94 -16.48
CA ALA A 133 29.91 2.70 -17.08
C ALA A 133 29.32 1.45 -16.40
N ALA A 134 29.18 1.46 -15.06
CA ALA A 134 28.57 0.35 -14.30
C ALA A 134 27.08 0.19 -14.63
N ILE A 135 26.32 1.28 -14.66
CA ILE A 135 24.89 1.27 -15.03
C ILE A 135 24.70 0.63 -16.41
N LYS A 136 25.53 1.01 -17.39
CA LYS A 136 25.49 0.41 -18.73
C LYS A 136 25.89 -1.06 -18.72
N LYS A 137 26.94 -1.42 -17.98
CA LYS A 137 27.48 -2.78 -17.95
C LYS A 137 26.50 -3.78 -17.33
N TYR A 138 25.84 -3.39 -16.24
CA TYR A 138 24.99 -4.28 -15.44
C TYR A 138 23.50 -4.06 -15.68
N ASN A 139 23.15 -3.28 -16.71
CA ASN A 139 21.77 -2.95 -17.07
C ASN A 139 20.96 -2.37 -15.90
N TRP A 140 21.55 -1.52 -15.08
CA TRP A 140 20.81 -0.85 -14.02
C TRP A 140 19.94 0.28 -14.58
N ASP A 141 18.87 0.62 -13.85
CA ASP A 141 17.93 1.66 -14.25
C ASP A 141 18.28 3.03 -13.68
N GLY A 142 19.34 3.13 -12.88
CA GLY A 142 19.75 4.39 -12.32
C GLY A 142 20.78 4.25 -11.21
N ILE A 143 20.91 5.33 -10.43
CA ILE A 143 21.67 5.37 -9.18
C ILE A 143 20.94 6.23 -8.15
N ASN A 144 20.91 5.76 -6.91
CA ASN A 144 20.55 6.56 -5.76
C ASN A 144 21.82 7.00 -5.02
N VAL A 145 22.09 8.30 -4.91
CA VAL A 145 23.27 8.79 -4.20
C VAL A 145 22.95 8.83 -2.70
N ASP A 146 23.74 8.16 -1.87
CA ASP A 146 23.50 8.06 -0.43
C ASP A 146 24.79 8.36 0.35
N LEU A 147 25.22 9.62 0.25
CA LEU A 147 26.44 10.10 0.89
C LEU A 147 26.09 10.82 2.20
N GLU A 148 26.21 10.09 3.30
CA GLU A 148 25.84 10.52 4.64
C GLU A 148 27.05 11.07 5.43
N ASN A 149 26.78 11.75 6.55
CA ASN A 149 27.82 12.31 7.44
C ASN A 149 28.85 13.23 6.73
N ILE A 150 28.40 13.94 5.70
CA ILE A 150 29.24 14.87 4.93
C ILE A 150 29.26 16.28 5.55
N SER A 151 30.41 16.96 5.44
CA SER A 151 30.58 18.34 5.91
C SER A 151 29.80 19.34 5.04
N SER A 152 29.34 20.45 5.64
CA SER A 152 28.71 21.57 4.92
C SER A 152 29.62 22.19 3.86
N SER A 153 30.95 22.06 4.00
CA SER A 153 31.92 22.45 2.97
C SER A 153 31.78 21.66 1.66
N SER A 154 31.18 20.47 1.68
CA SER A 154 30.96 19.62 0.52
C SER A 154 29.69 19.93 -0.26
N LYS A 155 28.87 20.88 0.22
CA LYS A 155 27.56 21.26 -0.36
C LYS A 155 27.61 21.50 -1.88
N THR A 156 28.55 22.30 -2.35
CA THR A 156 28.70 22.58 -3.79
C THR A 156 29.17 21.36 -4.57
N ALA A 157 30.14 20.61 -4.02
CA ALA A 157 30.71 19.45 -4.69
C ALA A 157 29.69 18.30 -4.83
N LEU A 158 28.79 18.13 -3.85
CA LEU A 158 27.68 17.19 -3.92
C LEU A 158 26.70 17.56 -5.04
N VAL A 159 26.27 18.82 -5.09
CA VAL A 159 25.38 19.31 -6.16
C VAL A 159 26.02 19.11 -7.54
N ASP A 160 27.30 19.45 -7.68
CA ASP A 160 28.05 19.23 -8.93
C ASP A 160 28.09 17.76 -9.32
N PHE A 161 28.29 16.86 -8.36
CA PHE A 161 28.33 15.42 -8.60
C PHE A 161 27.00 14.89 -9.12
N VAL A 162 25.88 15.26 -8.51
CA VAL A 162 24.53 14.87 -8.96
C VAL A 162 24.23 15.44 -10.36
N LYS A 163 24.61 16.70 -10.62
CA LYS A 163 24.51 17.30 -11.96
C LYS A 163 25.32 16.54 -13.01
N LEU A 164 26.54 16.11 -12.67
CA LEU A 164 27.39 15.31 -13.57
C LEU A 164 26.74 13.96 -13.89
N LEU A 165 26.17 13.27 -12.90
CA LEU A 165 25.44 12.03 -13.12
C LEU A 165 24.26 12.26 -14.07
N ARG A 166 23.41 13.25 -13.78
CA ARG A 166 22.23 13.54 -14.61
C ARG A 166 22.59 13.92 -16.04
N THR A 167 23.69 14.65 -16.23
CA THR A 167 24.19 15.05 -17.56
C THR A 167 24.73 13.85 -18.35
N LYS A 168 25.39 12.90 -17.68
CA LYS A 168 26.01 11.73 -18.33
C LYS A 168 25.02 10.60 -18.59
N LEU A 169 23.95 10.50 -17.79
CA LEU A 169 22.97 9.42 -17.87
C LEU A 169 21.80 9.78 -18.81
N PRO A 170 21.36 8.85 -19.68
CA PRO A 170 20.16 8.99 -20.50
C PRO A 170 18.90 9.31 -19.66
N ALA A 171 17.92 9.99 -20.26
CA ALA A 171 16.72 10.47 -19.55
C ALA A 171 15.84 9.34 -18.98
N ASP A 172 15.91 8.13 -19.53
CA ASP A 172 15.23 6.93 -19.00
C ASP A 172 15.92 6.37 -17.75
N LYS A 173 17.18 6.73 -17.49
CA LYS A 173 17.92 6.33 -16.29
C LYS A 173 17.66 7.31 -15.16
N GLU A 174 17.35 6.76 -14.00
CA GLU A 174 17.01 7.52 -12.81
C GLU A 174 18.25 7.98 -12.05
N VAL A 175 18.23 9.21 -11.58
CA VAL A 175 19.21 9.79 -10.66
C VAL A 175 18.44 10.31 -9.47
N SER A 176 18.63 9.72 -8.31
CA SER A 176 18.02 10.19 -7.06
C SER A 176 19.08 10.39 -5.98
N ILE A 177 18.71 11.05 -4.88
CA ILE A 177 19.61 11.26 -3.75
C ILE A 177 18.86 11.09 -2.43
N ALA A 178 19.45 10.34 -1.51
CA ALA A 178 19.01 10.26 -0.11
C ALA A 178 19.57 11.45 0.68
N VAL A 179 18.70 12.06 1.50
CA VAL A 179 19.04 13.18 2.37
C VAL A 179 18.50 12.92 3.78
N PRO A 180 19.22 13.32 4.83
CA PRO A 180 18.75 13.18 6.19
C PRO A 180 17.51 14.06 6.43
N ALA A 181 16.68 13.66 7.40
CA ALA A 181 15.64 14.52 7.91
C ALA A 181 16.21 15.80 8.55
N ASN A 182 15.51 16.92 8.32
CA ASN A 182 15.89 18.23 8.82
C ASN A 182 14.63 19.00 9.26
N PRO A 183 13.95 18.55 10.33
CA PRO A 183 12.65 19.10 10.75
C PRO A 183 12.73 20.59 11.14
N ASP A 184 13.89 21.05 11.61
CA ASP A 184 14.11 22.42 12.09
C ASP A 184 14.79 23.32 11.02
N GLY A 185 15.10 22.78 9.85
CA GLY A 185 15.75 23.52 8.77
C GLY A 185 17.15 24.05 9.10
N LEU A 186 17.91 23.31 9.90
CA LEU A 186 19.28 23.63 10.26
C LEU A 186 20.18 23.64 9.03
N GLU A 187 21.21 24.48 9.03
CA GLU A 187 22.17 24.48 7.92
C GLU A 187 22.91 23.14 7.85
N ASP A 188 22.83 22.48 6.69
CA ASP A 188 23.46 21.18 6.45
C ASP A 188 24.29 21.18 5.15
N ALA A 189 24.73 20.01 4.71
CA ALA A 189 25.46 19.82 3.45
C ALA A 189 24.55 19.66 2.22
N TYR A 190 23.23 19.65 2.37
CA TYR A 190 22.27 19.22 1.35
C TYR A 190 21.46 20.41 0.84
N ASN A 191 21.93 21.03 -0.24
CA ASN A 191 21.16 22.08 -0.91
C ASN A 191 19.97 21.46 -1.68
N LEU A 192 18.86 21.23 -1.00
CA LEU A 192 17.68 20.53 -1.54
C LEU A 192 17.19 21.16 -2.85
N LYS A 193 17.12 22.49 -2.94
CA LYS A 193 16.69 23.19 -4.15
C LYS A 193 17.61 22.92 -5.34
N ALA A 194 18.92 22.97 -5.14
CA ALA A 194 19.89 22.72 -6.21
C ALA A 194 20.00 21.23 -6.58
N LEU A 195 19.80 20.33 -5.59
CA LEU A 195 19.76 18.89 -5.81
C LEU A 195 18.52 18.47 -6.58
N ALA A 196 17.33 18.97 -6.21
CA ALA A 196 16.07 18.69 -6.89
C ALA A 196 16.06 19.14 -8.37
N ALA A 197 16.82 20.19 -8.71
CA ALA A 197 17.01 20.60 -10.10
C ALA A 197 17.91 19.65 -10.91
N ALA A 198 18.63 18.73 -10.25
CA ALA A 198 19.61 17.84 -10.84
C ALA A 198 19.25 16.35 -10.71
N CYS A 199 18.17 15.99 -10.02
CA CYS A 199 17.74 14.61 -9.80
C CYS A 199 16.24 14.43 -10.07
N ASP A 200 15.83 13.19 -10.26
CA ASP A 200 14.43 12.81 -10.47
C ASP A 200 13.61 12.93 -9.19
N TYR A 201 14.23 12.61 -8.04
CA TYR A 201 13.64 12.83 -6.72
C TYR A 201 14.68 12.86 -5.59
N ILE A 202 14.24 13.43 -4.47
CA ILE A 202 14.92 13.39 -3.17
C ILE A 202 14.24 12.36 -2.29
N MET A 203 15.01 11.41 -1.79
CA MET A 203 14.62 10.42 -0.80
C MET A 203 14.89 10.98 0.60
N LEU A 204 13.85 11.42 1.30
CA LEU A 204 13.97 12.00 2.63
C LEU A 204 14.00 10.88 3.67
N MET A 205 15.14 10.69 4.32
CA MET A 205 15.33 9.72 5.40
C MET A 205 14.67 10.24 6.69
N ALA A 206 13.34 10.25 6.72
CA ALA A 206 12.49 10.67 7.84
C ALA A 206 12.41 9.58 8.94
N TYR A 207 13.56 9.06 9.32
CA TYR A 207 13.75 8.08 10.38
C TYR A 207 15.07 8.37 11.09
N ASP A 208 15.35 7.60 12.14
CA ASP A 208 16.46 7.86 13.07
C ASP A 208 16.33 9.18 13.83
N GLU A 209 15.10 9.55 14.20
CA GLU A 209 14.85 10.62 15.18
C GLU A 209 15.60 10.33 16.50
N HIS A 210 15.64 9.05 16.89
CA HIS A 210 16.52 8.54 17.93
C HIS A 210 17.42 7.44 17.34
N TYR A 211 18.71 7.44 17.70
CA TYR A 211 19.78 6.63 17.09
C TYR A 211 20.71 5.99 18.15
N PRO A 212 21.67 5.11 17.77
CA PRO A 212 22.56 4.47 18.73
C PRO A 212 23.43 5.49 19.47
N GLY A 213 23.47 5.40 20.79
CA GLY A 213 24.20 6.34 21.63
C GLY A 213 23.43 7.60 22.02
N ASP A 214 22.17 7.75 21.60
CA ASP A 214 21.33 8.83 22.11
C ASP A 214 21.11 8.71 23.63
N PRO A 215 21.06 9.85 24.35
CA PRO A 215 20.89 9.84 25.80
C PRO A 215 19.49 9.39 26.25
N LYS A 216 18.54 9.26 25.31
CA LYS A 216 17.14 8.94 25.60
C LYS A 216 16.60 7.95 24.56
N ALA A 217 15.93 6.91 25.05
CA ALA A 217 15.13 6.03 24.20
C ALA A 217 13.91 6.78 23.66
N GLY A 218 13.61 6.60 22.37
CA GLY A 218 12.48 7.27 21.72
C GLY A 218 12.11 6.65 20.37
N PRO A 219 11.06 7.18 19.72
CA PRO A 219 10.61 6.66 18.43
C PRO A 219 11.71 6.74 17.37
N VAL A 220 11.72 5.77 16.46
CA VAL A 220 12.60 5.81 15.27
C VAL A 220 12.12 6.88 14.29
N ALA A 221 10.81 7.03 14.14
CA ALA A 221 10.19 8.02 13.27
C ALA A 221 8.88 8.53 13.89
N GLY A 222 8.94 9.39 14.91
CA GLY A 222 7.73 9.99 15.48
C GLY A 222 6.99 10.80 14.42
N LEU A 223 5.66 10.69 14.34
CA LEU A 223 4.87 11.40 13.32
C LEU A 223 5.13 12.91 13.29
N PRO A 224 5.26 13.62 14.43
CA PRO A 224 5.61 15.04 14.43
C PRO A 224 6.98 15.34 13.78
N PHE A 225 7.99 14.51 14.03
CA PHE A 225 9.31 14.61 13.42
C PHE A 225 9.26 14.37 11.90
N VAL A 226 8.57 13.31 11.49
CA VAL A 226 8.36 12.96 10.08
C VAL A 226 7.65 14.09 9.34
N GLU A 227 6.53 14.56 9.90
CA GLU A 227 5.72 15.60 9.29
C GLU A 227 6.45 16.95 9.20
N SER A 228 7.18 17.34 10.25
CA SER A 228 7.98 18.57 10.23
C SER A 228 9.10 18.51 9.18
N SER A 229 9.73 17.34 9.02
CA SER A 229 10.76 17.12 8.00
C SER A 229 10.20 17.24 6.57
N ILE A 230 9.00 16.71 6.33
CA ILE A 230 8.28 16.89 5.06
C ILE A 230 7.99 18.37 4.84
N GLN A 231 7.40 19.05 5.82
CA GLN A 231 7.03 20.45 5.72
C GLN A 231 8.24 21.34 5.39
N TYR A 232 9.38 21.11 6.04
CA TYR A 232 10.62 21.81 5.73
C TYR A 232 11.06 21.55 4.28
N ALA A 233 11.14 20.29 3.85
CA ALA A 233 11.56 19.94 2.49
C ALA A 233 10.66 20.62 1.43
N LEU A 234 9.35 20.66 1.66
CA LEU A 234 8.37 21.29 0.78
C LEU A 234 8.49 22.83 0.70
N THR A 235 9.23 23.47 1.61
CA THR A 235 9.61 24.88 1.43
C THR A 235 10.67 25.07 0.34
N GLN A 236 11.40 24.01 -0.02
CA GLN A 236 12.56 24.05 -0.92
C GLN A 236 12.29 23.38 -2.28
N ILE A 237 11.46 22.34 -2.32
CA ILE A 237 11.26 21.47 -3.49
C ILE A 237 9.77 21.17 -3.72
N PRO A 238 9.34 20.86 -4.97
CA PRO A 238 7.97 20.44 -5.23
C PRO A 238 7.67 19.06 -4.61
N SER A 239 6.44 18.86 -4.13
CA SER A 239 6.02 17.59 -3.52
C SER A 239 6.17 16.39 -4.47
N SER A 240 6.00 16.61 -5.78
CA SER A 240 6.17 15.60 -6.83
C SER A 240 7.61 15.10 -7.03
N GLN A 241 8.60 15.70 -6.36
CA GLN A 241 9.99 15.25 -6.33
C GLN A 241 10.41 14.73 -4.94
N LEU A 242 9.50 14.66 -3.96
CA LEU A 242 9.82 14.21 -2.62
C LEU A 242 9.31 12.78 -2.39
N VAL A 243 10.21 11.88 -2.01
CA VAL A 243 9.93 10.50 -1.61
C VAL A 243 10.16 10.37 -0.11
N LEU A 244 9.15 9.88 0.62
CA LEU A 244 9.17 9.76 2.07
C LEU A 244 9.81 8.45 2.54
N GLY A 245 10.84 8.56 3.37
CA GLY A 245 11.47 7.44 4.07
C GLY A 245 10.61 6.83 5.18
N ILE A 246 10.42 5.51 5.11
CA ILE A 246 9.66 4.71 6.08
C ILE A 246 10.58 3.65 6.70
N PRO A 247 10.77 3.61 8.03
CA PRO A 247 11.57 2.59 8.69
C PRO A 247 10.77 1.32 8.91
N PHE A 248 11.36 0.18 8.55
CA PHE A 248 10.86 -1.16 8.86
C PHE A 248 11.62 -1.81 10.03
N TYR A 249 12.21 -0.98 10.89
CA TYR A 249 12.94 -1.40 12.07
C TYR A 249 12.56 -0.54 13.28
N GLY A 250 12.83 -1.11 14.44
CA GLY A 250 12.84 -0.44 15.73
C GLY A 250 14.25 -0.37 16.30
N ARG A 251 14.34 0.11 17.52
CA ARG A 251 15.56 0.23 18.30
C ARG A 251 15.35 -0.29 19.73
N LEU A 252 16.36 -0.96 20.25
CA LEU A 252 16.42 -1.47 21.62
C LEU A 252 17.31 -0.55 22.45
N TRP A 253 16.93 -0.29 23.69
CA TRP A 253 17.73 0.43 24.68
C TRP A 253 17.76 -0.36 25.97
N ASN A 254 18.91 -0.40 26.62
CA ASN A 254 19.09 -1.08 27.90
C ASN A 254 20.07 -0.35 28.83
N GLY A 255 20.52 0.86 28.47
CA GLY A 255 21.51 1.63 29.22
C GLY A 255 22.91 1.01 29.22
N GLN A 256 23.19 0.05 28.32
CA GLN A 256 24.52 -0.51 28.10
C GLN A 256 25.04 -0.10 26.74
N THR A 257 26.27 0.40 26.67
CA THR A 257 26.87 0.95 25.45
C THR A 257 26.82 0.00 24.23
N SER A 258 26.83 -1.31 24.43
CA SER A 258 26.78 -2.30 23.34
C SER A 258 25.42 -2.45 22.66
N TYR A 259 24.33 -2.06 23.32
CA TYR A 259 22.96 -2.25 22.81
C TYR A 259 22.10 -1.00 22.88
N ASP A 260 22.62 0.12 23.37
CA ASP A 260 21.83 1.35 23.50
C ASP A 260 21.53 1.97 22.14
N GLY A 261 20.26 1.87 21.72
CA GLY A 261 19.76 2.25 20.40
C GLY A 261 20.05 1.22 19.30
N ALA A 262 20.40 -0.02 19.63
CA ALA A 262 20.66 -1.06 18.63
C ALA A 262 19.43 -1.36 17.76
N GLY A 263 19.60 -1.40 16.44
CA GLY A 263 18.51 -1.67 15.51
C GLY A 263 17.94 -3.09 15.62
N VAL A 264 16.64 -3.24 15.41
CA VAL A 264 15.96 -4.53 15.28
C VAL A 264 14.91 -4.46 14.20
N THR A 265 14.79 -5.47 13.35
CA THR A 265 13.68 -5.56 12.38
C THR A 265 12.33 -5.49 13.10
N ASN A 266 11.29 -4.91 12.51
CA ASN A 266 9.96 -4.88 13.14
C ASN A 266 9.44 -6.27 13.50
N GLU A 267 9.70 -7.27 12.64
CA GLU A 267 9.32 -8.67 12.93
C GLU A 267 9.97 -9.21 14.22
N LEU A 268 11.25 -8.90 14.43
CA LEU A 268 11.96 -9.27 15.65
C LEU A 268 11.51 -8.45 16.86
N ALA A 269 11.21 -7.16 16.68
CA ALA A 269 10.74 -6.26 17.73
C ALA A 269 9.46 -6.79 18.40
N SER A 270 8.42 -7.07 17.62
CA SER A 270 7.16 -7.61 18.13
C SER A 270 7.36 -8.97 18.81
N ARG A 271 8.21 -9.84 18.25
CA ARG A 271 8.53 -11.14 18.88
C ARG A 271 9.29 -11.00 20.19
N LEU A 272 10.21 -10.05 20.31
CA LEU A 272 10.94 -9.78 21.56
C LEU A 272 9.99 -9.30 22.65
N ALA A 273 9.11 -8.34 22.34
CA ALA A 273 8.10 -7.85 23.26
C ALA A 273 7.22 -9.00 23.77
N ALA A 274 6.64 -9.80 22.87
CA ALA A 274 5.80 -10.94 23.24
C ALA A 274 6.56 -12.00 24.05
N LYS A 275 7.78 -12.37 23.63
CA LYS A 275 8.58 -13.43 24.25
C LYS A 275 8.97 -13.11 25.70
N TYR A 276 9.30 -11.87 25.99
CA TYR A 276 9.76 -11.44 27.31
C TYR A 276 8.65 -10.80 28.17
N GLY A 277 7.38 -11.02 27.79
CA GLY A 277 6.21 -10.53 28.53
C GLY A 277 6.10 -9.01 28.56
N GLY A 278 6.62 -8.33 27.54
CA GLY A 278 6.49 -6.90 27.35
C GLY A 278 5.06 -6.51 27.02
N THR A 279 4.62 -5.39 27.59
CA THR A 279 3.35 -4.76 27.22
C THR A 279 3.63 -3.78 26.09
N GLU A 280 2.79 -3.80 25.05
CA GLU A 280 2.86 -2.82 23.96
C GLU A 280 2.03 -1.58 24.31
N TYR A 281 2.65 -0.41 24.13
CA TYR A 281 2.03 0.89 24.33
C TYR A 281 2.10 1.66 23.02
N TYR A 282 0.94 2.11 22.56
CA TYR A 282 0.85 2.97 21.38
C TYR A 282 0.88 4.43 21.81
N ASP A 283 1.97 5.14 21.50
CA ASP A 283 2.04 6.58 21.74
C ASP A 283 1.19 7.31 20.69
N LYS A 284 0.10 7.95 21.12
CA LYS A 284 -0.84 8.64 20.22
C LYS A 284 -0.24 9.91 19.60
N LYS A 285 0.73 10.55 20.25
CA LYS A 285 1.38 11.76 19.72
C LYS A 285 2.41 11.35 18.68
N GLU A 286 3.28 10.41 19.03
CA GLU A 286 4.36 9.97 18.15
C GLU A 286 3.87 9.00 17.06
N GLN A 287 2.65 8.46 17.19
CA GLN A 287 2.11 7.39 16.34
C GLN A 287 3.16 6.31 16.11
N SER A 288 3.69 5.80 17.22
CA SER A 288 4.78 4.83 17.27
C SER A 288 4.55 3.90 18.46
N VAL A 289 5.10 2.70 18.40
CA VAL A 289 4.94 1.72 19.48
C VAL A 289 6.16 1.72 20.36
N HIS A 290 5.95 1.59 21.66
CA HIS A 290 7.01 1.20 22.57
C HIS A 290 6.60 0.04 23.47
N SER A 291 7.59 -0.74 23.89
CA SER A 291 7.42 -1.82 24.85
C SER A 291 8.55 -1.80 25.87
N GLU A 292 8.21 -2.11 27.12
CA GLU A 292 9.19 -2.35 28.17
C GLU A 292 9.14 -3.81 28.61
N PHE A 293 10.29 -4.45 28.70
CA PHE A 293 10.39 -5.84 29.18
C PHE A 293 11.69 -6.07 29.94
N THR A 294 11.78 -7.19 30.64
CA THR A 294 13.00 -7.59 31.37
C THR A 294 13.42 -8.99 30.96
N ILE A 295 14.65 -9.13 30.47
CA ILE A 295 15.26 -10.44 30.20
C ILE A 295 15.88 -10.95 31.50
N LYS A 296 15.33 -12.04 32.02
CA LYS A 296 15.80 -12.73 33.24
C LYS A 296 16.90 -13.73 32.89
N ALA A 297 17.70 -14.09 33.89
CA ALA A 297 18.78 -15.08 33.73
C ALA A 297 18.28 -16.47 33.30
N THR A 298 17.04 -16.80 33.63
CA THR A 298 16.36 -18.06 33.28
C THR A 298 15.76 -18.06 31.89
N ASP A 299 15.67 -16.91 31.23
CA ASP A 299 14.99 -16.83 29.94
C ASP A 299 15.87 -17.37 28.80
N PRO A 300 15.28 -18.02 27.79
CA PRO A 300 16.03 -18.42 26.60
C PRO A 300 16.67 -17.22 25.90
N ARG A 301 17.98 -17.28 25.67
CA ARG A 301 18.75 -16.21 25.04
C ARG A 301 18.26 -15.95 23.61
N THR A 302 17.95 -14.70 23.29
CA THR A 302 17.73 -14.24 21.92
C THR A 302 18.97 -13.51 21.41
N LYS A 303 19.26 -13.66 20.12
CA LYS A 303 20.36 -12.96 19.46
C LYS A 303 19.84 -11.82 18.60
N VAL A 304 20.55 -10.70 18.63
CA VAL A 304 20.39 -9.56 17.72
C VAL A 304 21.75 -9.37 17.06
N PHE A 305 21.79 -9.40 15.71
CA PHE A 305 23.04 -9.37 14.92
C PHE A 305 24.13 -10.35 15.41
N GLY A 306 23.72 -11.58 15.73
CA GLY A 306 24.64 -12.64 16.19
C GLY A 306 25.07 -12.54 17.66
N GLN A 307 24.79 -11.42 18.33
CA GLN A 307 25.13 -11.20 19.73
C GLN A 307 23.95 -11.49 20.65
N SER A 308 24.19 -12.18 21.77
CA SER A 308 23.14 -12.50 22.75
C SER A 308 22.77 -11.28 23.58
N LEU A 309 21.47 -11.00 23.68
CA LEU A 309 20.98 -9.92 24.54
C LEU A 309 21.32 -10.22 26.01
N PRO A 310 21.99 -9.29 26.72
CA PRO A 310 22.27 -9.43 28.13
C PRO A 310 20.99 -9.39 28.96
N ASN A 311 21.08 -9.91 30.20
CA ASN A 311 20.01 -9.75 31.16
C ASN A 311 19.82 -8.27 31.48
N GLY A 312 18.58 -7.87 31.75
CA GLY A 312 18.29 -6.49 32.16
C GLY A 312 16.95 -6.01 31.65
N LYS A 313 16.66 -4.76 32.01
CA LYS A 313 15.49 -4.03 31.51
C LYS A 313 15.80 -3.50 30.12
N TYR A 314 14.83 -3.63 29.21
CA TYR A 314 14.86 -3.05 27.88
C TYR A 314 13.69 -2.12 27.67
N THR A 315 13.95 -1.04 26.95
CA THR A 315 12.93 -0.23 26.28
C THR A 315 13.10 -0.45 24.78
N LEU A 316 12.01 -0.78 24.09
CA LEU A 316 11.99 -1.04 22.67
C LEU A 316 11.03 -0.05 22.03
N TRP A 317 11.48 0.74 21.05
CA TRP A 317 10.62 1.53 20.19
C TRP A 317 10.65 0.96 18.78
N TYR A 318 9.49 0.78 18.16
CA TYR A 318 9.40 0.17 16.84
C TYR A 318 8.10 0.55 16.15
N GLU A 319 7.94 0.08 14.90
CA GLU A 319 6.76 0.35 14.10
C GLU A 319 5.87 -0.89 14.00
N ASN A 320 4.56 -0.70 14.15
CA ASN A 320 3.55 -1.71 13.83
C ASN A 320 2.67 -1.25 12.67
N GLU A 321 1.68 -2.07 12.30
CA GLU A 321 0.73 -1.75 11.23
C GLU A 321 0.12 -0.35 11.39
N ARG A 322 -0.36 -0.03 12.61
CA ARG A 322 -1.04 1.24 12.89
C ARG A 322 -0.11 2.45 12.72
N SER A 323 1.13 2.36 13.20
CA SER A 323 2.09 3.46 13.11
C SER A 323 2.60 3.68 11.68
N LEU A 324 2.84 2.60 10.93
CA LEU A 324 3.22 2.67 9.51
C LEU A 324 2.10 3.31 8.69
N LYS A 325 0.85 2.89 8.90
CA LYS A 325 -0.33 3.45 8.26
C LYS A 325 -0.45 4.96 8.48
N ALA A 326 -0.28 5.45 9.71
CA ALA A 326 -0.30 6.88 10.00
C ALA A 326 0.77 7.68 9.23
N LYS A 327 1.95 7.09 9.00
CA LYS A 327 3.02 7.71 8.21
C LYS A 327 2.73 7.68 6.70
N LEU A 328 2.17 6.57 6.20
CA LEU A 328 1.75 6.45 4.80
C LEU A 328 0.66 7.48 4.44
N GLU A 329 -0.21 7.84 5.39
CA GLU A 329 -1.22 8.89 5.17
C GLU A 329 -0.62 10.24 4.78
N LEU A 330 0.61 10.54 5.22
CA LEU A 330 1.30 11.79 4.91
C LEU A 330 1.61 11.94 3.41
N VAL A 331 1.77 10.82 2.70
CA VAL A 331 2.05 10.81 1.26
C VAL A 331 0.94 11.52 0.49
N GLN A 332 -0.31 11.16 0.75
CA GLN A 332 -1.46 11.79 0.11
C GLN A 332 -1.79 13.16 0.69
N LYS A 333 -1.66 13.32 2.01
CA LYS A 333 -1.87 14.62 2.68
C LYS A 333 -1.04 15.73 2.03
N TYR A 334 0.22 15.41 1.68
CA TYR A 334 1.16 16.35 1.08
C TYR A 334 1.36 16.17 -0.44
N LYS A 335 0.64 15.24 -1.07
CA LYS A 335 0.77 14.91 -2.51
C LYS A 335 2.22 14.65 -2.91
N LEU A 336 2.91 13.85 -2.09
CA LEU A 336 4.30 13.47 -2.31
C LEU A 336 4.42 12.55 -3.53
N LYS A 337 5.63 12.43 -4.09
CA LYS A 337 5.92 11.50 -5.19
C LYS A 337 5.63 10.05 -4.79
N GLY A 338 5.95 9.71 -3.54
CA GLY A 338 5.65 8.43 -2.91
C GLY A 338 6.57 8.11 -1.76
N THR A 339 6.96 6.85 -1.60
CA THR A 339 7.75 6.38 -0.45
C THR A 339 9.00 5.59 -0.84
N GLY A 340 9.95 5.57 0.07
CA GLY A 340 11.06 4.64 0.08
C GLY A 340 11.15 4.00 1.46
N SER A 341 11.57 2.74 1.54
CA SER A 341 11.64 2.03 2.82
C SER A 341 13.02 1.48 3.13
N TRP A 342 13.39 1.56 4.41
CA TRP A 342 14.58 0.91 4.96
C TRP A 342 14.18 -0.17 5.96
N SER A 343 14.37 -1.44 5.69
CA SER A 343 14.62 -2.03 4.36
C SER A 343 13.73 -3.25 4.12
N LEU A 344 13.62 -3.68 2.87
CA LEU A 344 12.65 -4.67 2.37
C LEU A 344 12.46 -5.89 3.28
N ASN A 345 13.55 -6.44 3.80
CA ASN A 345 13.60 -7.66 4.60
C ASN A 345 13.39 -7.43 6.11
N GLN A 346 13.08 -6.20 6.51
CA GLN A 346 12.79 -5.84 7.90
C GLN A 346 11.28 -5.65 8.15
N ALA A 347 10.50 -5.53 7.07
CA ALA A 347 9.04 -5.44 7.13
C ALA A 347 8.42 -6.70 7.74
N THR A 348 7.25 -6.53 8.36
CA THR A 348 6.41 -7.67 8.75
C THR A 348 5.68 -8.21 7.50
N SER A 349 5.28 -9.49 7.53
CA SER A 349 4.66 -10.15 6.37
C SER A 349 3.36 -9.48 5.90
N ASP A 350 2.63 -8.85 6.81
CA ASP A 350 1.36 -8.16 6.56
C ASP A 350 1.54 -6.71 6.05
N THR A 351 2.71 -6.09 6.25
CA THR A 351 2.99 -4.70 5.86
C THR A 351 2.59 -4.42 4.40
N TRP A 352 2.95 -5.32 3.49
CA TRP A 352 2.71 -5.16 2.06
C TRP A 352 1.26 -5.34 1.64
N SER A 353 0.42 -5.94 2.49
CA SER A 353 -1.00 -6.15 2.17
C SER A 353 -1.72 -4.83 1.97
N TYR A 354 -1.40 -3.82 2.79
CA TYR A 354 -2.05 -2.51 2.76
C TYR A 354 -1.17 -1.40 2.18
N TYR A 355 0.13 -1.63 1.99
CA TYR A 355 1.10 -0.58 1.66
C TYR A 355 0.72 0.23 0.42
N ASP A 356 0.46 -0.45 -0.70
CA ASP A 356 0.07 0.20 -1.95
C ASP A 356 -1.20 1.05 -1.76
N SER A 357 -2.27 0.45 -1.27
CA SER A 357 -3.55 1.13 -1.05
C SER A 357 -3.39 2.37 -0.17
N TRP A 358 -2.67 2.27 0.95
CA TRP A 358 -2.48 3.38 1.87
C TRP A 358 -1.59 4.48 1.29
N SER A 359 -0.48 4.12 0.63
CA SER A 359 0.35 5.11 -0.07
C SER A 359 -0.43 5.89 -1.13
N ASN A 360 -1.46 5.26 -1.72
CA ASN A 360 -2.37 5.82 -2.72
C ASN A 360 -3.64 6.47 -2.15
N GLY A 361 -3.82 6.56 -0.82
CA GLY A 361 -4.96 7.25 -0.21
C GLY A 361 -6.21 6.43 0.05
N TYR A 362 -6.11 5.12 -0.15
CA TYR A 362 -7.19 4.18 0.08
C TYR A 362 -7.05 3.53 1.46
N TYR A 363 -7.72 4.12 2.45
CA TYR A 363 -7.68 3.74 3.86
C TYR A 363 -8.95 3.01 4.27
N TYR A 364 -9.17 1.80 3.75
CA TYR A 364 -10.37 1.02 4.05
C TYR A 364 -10.41 0.58 5.52
N ILE A 365 -10.94 1.46 6.38
CA ILE A 365 -10.97 1.26 7.84
C ILE A 365 -11.91 0.13 8.24
N ASP A 366 -12.95 -0.10 7.45
CA ASP A 366 -13.99 -1.10 7.66
C ASP A 366 -13.59 -2.51 7.21
N LEU A 367 -12.43 -2.67 6.57
CA LEU A 367 -11.80 -3.97 6.35
C LEU A 367 -10.91 -4.42 7.51
N GLN A 368 -10.53 -3.53 8.43
CA GLN A 368 -9.61 -3.90 9.50
C GLN A 368 -10.26 -4.89 10.46
N ASN A 369 -9.64 -6.06 10.62
CA ASN A 369 -10.15 -7.23 11.36
C ASN A 369 -11.46 -7.80 10.80
N HIS A 370 -11.81 -7.46 9.56
CA HIS A 370 -12.97 -8.04 8.89
C HIS A 370 -12.66 -9.47 8.44
N TRP A 371 -13.64 -10.38 8.49
CA TRP A 371 -13.44 -11.78 8.13
C TRP A 371 -13.00 -11.98 6.67
N SER A 372 -13.30 -11.02 5.79
CA SER A 372 -12.91 -10.99 4.38
C SER A 372 -11.74 -10.05 4.09
N GLN A 373 -11.02 -9.57 5.11
CA GLN A 373 -9.98 -8.56 4.94
C GLN A 373 -8.94 -9.00 3.91
N GLN A 374 -8.44 -10.22 4.04
CA GLN A 374 -7.39 -10.76 3.18
C GLN A 374 -7.84 -10.80 1.71
N GLU A 375 -8.99 -11.41 1.44
CA GLU A 375 -9.51 -11.58 0.07
C GLU A 375 -9.93 -10.24 -0.52
N ALA A 376 -10.56 -9.36 0.25
CA ALA A 376 -10.93 -8.02 -0.22
C ALA A 376 -9.68 -7.21 -0.58
N THR A 377 -8.68 -7.18 0.29
CA THR A 377 -7.40 -6.50 0.04
C THR A 377 -6.70 -7.07 -1.19
N GLU A 378 -6.71 -8.38 -1.38
CA GLU A 378 -6.16 -9.01 -2.58
C GLU A 378 -6.87 -8.52 -3.85
N MET A 379 -8.21 -8.54 -3.87
CA MET A 379 -9.00 -8.10 -5.03
C MET A 379 -8.88 -6.60 -5.28
N ILE A 380 -8.66 -5.82 -4.22
CA ILE A 380 -8.30 -4.40 -4.31
C ILE A 380 -6.95 -4.25 -4.98
N ASN A 381 -5.91 -4.95 -4.53
CA ASN A 381 -4.55 -4.80 -5.06
C ASN A 381 -4.45 -5.21 -6.54
N LYS A 382 -5.22 -6.21 -6.97
CA LYS A 382 -5.36 -6.57 -8.40
C LYS A 382 -6.20 -5.56 -9.21
N GLY A 383 -6.85 -4.60 -8.55
CA GLY A 383 -7.75 -3.64 -9.19
C GLY A 383 -9.10 -4.23 -9.63
N TRP A 384 -9.43 -5.47 -9.25
CA TRP A 384 -10.68 -6.13 -9.62
C TRP A 384 -11.86 -5.53 -8.84
N MET A 385 -11.63 -5.20 -7.57
CA MET A 385 -12.58 -4.49 -6.72
C MET A 385 -12.01 -3.14 -6.27
N ILE A 386 -12.89 -2.17 -6.05
CA ILE A 386 -12.54 -0.84 -5.52
C ILE A 386 -13.48 -0.50 -4.37
N GLY A 387 -13.03 0.36 -3.45
CA GLY A 387 -13.88 0.87 -2.38
C GLY A 387 -15.02 1.77 -2.88
N VAL A 388 -15.98 2.03 -1.99
CA VAL A 388 -17.09 2.96 -2.24
C VAL A 388 -16.71 4.41 -1.92
N SER A 389 -15.63 4.60 -1.18
CA SER A 389 -14.94 5.88 -0.97
C SER A 389 -13.45 5.62 -0.76
N PRO A 390 -12.58 6.64 -0.67
CA PRO A 390 -11.19 6.46 -0.28
C PRO A 390 -11.02 5.78 1.08
N THR A 391 -12.00 5.85 1.98
CA THR A 391 -11.88 5.32 3.35
C THR A 391 -12.77 4.11 3.64
N LEU A 392 -13.66 3.73 2.72
CA LEU A 392 -14.62 2.65 2.95
C LEU A 392 -14.64 1.66 1.79
N PHE A 393 -14.48 0.38 2.13
CA PHE A 393 -14.75 -0.71 1.20
C PHE A 393 -16.23 -1.11 1.20
N ALA A 394 -16.91 -0.96 2.33
CA ALA A 394 -18.27 -1.36 2.64
C ALA A 394 -18.52 -2.88 2.41
N PRO A 395 -17.84 -3.77 3.16
CA PRO A 395 -17.87 -5.22 2.93
C PRO A 395 -19.28 -5.82 3.02
N GLU A 396 -20.13 -5.29 3.89
CA GLU A 396 -21.47 -5.80 4.15
C GLU A 396 -22.55 -5.21 3.23
N LEU A 397 -22.21 -4.24 2.36
CA LEU A 397 -23.19 -3.71 1.42
C LEU A 397 -23.46 -4.73 0.29
N PRO A 398 -24.74 -4.89 -0.12
CA PRO A 398 -25.10 -5.63 -1.31
C PRO A 398 -24.42 -5.09 -2.57
N LEU A 399 -24.02 -6.00 -3.47
CA LEU A 399 -23.57 -5.62 -4.81
C LEU A 399 -24.74 -5.33 -5.73
N THR A 400 -24.61 -4.32 -6.58
CA THR A 400 -25.54 -4.13 -7.69
C THR A 400 -25.15 -4.97 -8.89
N ARG A 401 -26.09 -5.19 -9.81
CA ARG A 401 -25.86 -5.91 -11.07
C ARG A 401 -24.79 -5.24 -11.94
N ALA A 402 -24.75 -3.90 -12.00
CA ALA A 402 -23.71 -3.16 -12.70
C ALA A 402 -22.33 -3.34 -12.05
N GLN A 403 -22.26 -3.33 -10.71
CA GLN A 403 -21.00 -3.56 -9.99
C GLN A 403 -20.49 -4.98 -10.24
N ALA A 404 -21.35 -6.00 -10.20
CA ALA A 404 -20.97 -7.38 -10.51
C ALA A 404 -20.40 -7.52 -11.93
N ALA A 405 -21.04 -6.92 -12.93
CA ALA A 405 -20.56 -6.91 -14.31
C ALA A 405 -19.18 -6.25 -14.44
N THR A 406 -19.00 -5.09 -13.82
CA THR A 406 -17.75 -4.31 -13.83
C THR A 406 -16.60 -5.06 -13.17
N ILE A 407 -16.85 -5.68 -12.01
CA ILE A 407 -15.85 -6.46 -11.28
C ILE A 407 -15.35 -7.64 -12.13
N MET A 408 -16.26 -8.38 -12.77
CA MET A 408 -15.88 -9.49 -13.66
C MET A 408 -15.14 -9.00 -14.91
N ALA A 409 -15.54 -7.86 -15.49
CA ALA A 409 -14.84 -7.26 -16.61
C ALA A 409 -13.38 -6.94 -16.24
N ARG A 410 -13.15 -6.28 -15.10
CA ARG A 410 -11.80 -5.98 -14.60
C ARG A 410 -10.97 -7.24 -14.36
N ALA A 411 -11.58 -8.27 -13.76
CA ALA A 411 -10.89 -9.54 -13.52
C ALA A 411 -10.44 -10.24 -14.81
N LEU A 412 -11.22 -10.13 -15.90
CA LEU A 412 -10.84 -10.63 -17.22
C LEU A 412 -9.83 -9.72 -17.96
N ALA A 413 -9.82 -8.42 -17.67
CA ALA A 413 -8.86 -7.47 -18.25
C ALA A 413 -7.44 -7.77 -17.76
N ASP A 414 -7.30 -7.97 -16.45
CA ASP A 414 -6.04 -8.28 -15.78
C ASP A 414 -5.39 -9.56 -16.31
N SER A 415 -6.18 -10.58 -16.66
CA SER A 415 -5.67 -11.83 -17.19
C SER A 415 -5.31 -11.82 -18.68
N ASN A 416 -5.29 -10.65 -19.34
CA ASN A 416 -5.18 -10.51 -20.80
C ASN A 416 -6.27 -11.27 -21.60
N LYS A 417 -7.30 -11.82 -20.95
CA LYS A 417 -8.43 -12.52 -21.61
C LYS A 417 -9.45 -11.56 -22.22
N MET A 418 -9.44 -10.27 -21.87
CA MET A 418 -10.20 -9.24 -22.61
C MET A 418 -9.59 -8.84 -23.95
N VAL A 419 -8.31 -9.15 -24.20
CA VAL A 419 -7.67 -8.81 -25.47
C VAL A 419 -8.18 -9.77 -26.55
N LYS A 420 -9.27 -9.38 -27.23
CA LYS A 420 -9.82 -9.86 -28.53
C LYS A 420 -11.32 -10.19 -28.52
N VAL A 421 -12.18 -9.42 -27.84
CA VAL A 421 -13.63 -9.48 -28.15
C VAL A 421 -13.98 -8.28 -29.04
N PRO A 422 -14.25 -8.47 -30.34
CA PRO A 422 -14.84 -7.42 -31.15
C PRO A 422 -16.15 -6.97 -30.49
N ILE A 423 -16.25 -5.67 -30.18
CA ILE A 423 -17.48 -5.10 -29.64
C ILE A 423 -18.50 -5.05 -30.79
N ASN A 424 -19.31 -6.09 -30.90
CA ASN A 424 -20.43 -6.18 -31.84
C ASN A 424 -21.54 -7.02 -31.20
N PRO A 425 -22.74 -6.48 -30.95
CA PRO A 425 -23.25 -5.16 -31.35
C PRO A 425 -22.61 -3.98 -30.60
N ALA A 426 -22.77 -2.77 -31.17
CA ALA A 426 -22.32 -1.51 -30.56
C ALA A 426 -23.22 -1.03 -29.40
N SER A 427 -24.28 -1.78 -29.08
CA SER A 427 -25.27 -1.45 -28.06
C SER A 427 -25.48 -2.61 -27.11
N THR A 428 -25.73 -2.31 -25.84
CA THR A 428 -26.07 -3.30 -24.80
C THR A 428 -27.41 -3.98 -25.06
N GLY A 429 -28.31 -3.34 -25.84
CA GLY A 429 -29.68 -3.80 -26.04
C GLY A 429 -30.60 -3.60 -24.85
N TYR A 430 -30.15 -2.89 -23.79
CA TYR A 430 -30.94 -2.59 -22.60
C TYR A 430 -31.36 -1.11 -22.58
N SER A 431 -32.65 -0.83 -22.43
CA SER A 431 -33.21 0.54 -22.45
C SER A 431 -32.86 1.36 -21.20
N ASP A 432 -32.48 0.70 -20.11
CA ASP A 432 -32.10 1.30 -18.82
C ASP A 432 -30.57 1.37 -18.62
N VAL A 433 -29.78 1.05 -19.64
CA VAL A 433 -28.31 1.20 -19.65
C VAL A 433 -27.91 2.13 -20.78
N LEU A 434 -27.99 3.44 -20.50
CA LEU A 434 -27.65 4.50 -21.46
C LEU A 434 -26.14 4.55 -21.73
N GLU A 435 -25.72 5.03 -22.90
CA GLU A 435 -24.30 5.11 -23.30
C GLU A 435 -23.42 5.91 -22.32
N ASN A 436 -24.00 6.88 -21.61
CA ASN A 436 -23.33 7.68 -20.59
C ASN A 436 -23.36 7.06 -19.19
N TYR A 437 -23.95 5.87 -19.01
CA TYR A 437 -23.93 5.14 -17.75
C TYR A 437 -22.51 4.66 -17.45
N TRP A 438 -22.04 4.82 -16.21
CA TRP A 438 -20.65 4.59 -15.83
C TRP A 438 -20.14 3.17 -16.12
N ALA A 439 -21.02 2.16 -16.07
CA ALA A 439 -20.69 0.76 -16.35
C ALA A 439 -21.05 0.32 -17.79
N TYR A 440 -21.41 1.24 -18.68
CA TYR A 440 -21.91 0.89 -20.02
C TYR A 440 -20.97 -0.05 -20.78
N SER A 441 -19.68 0.29 -20.84
CA SER A 441 -18.65 -0.50 -21.54
C SER A 441 -18.48 -1.90 -20.94
N ASP A 442 -18.54 -2.00 -19.61
CA ASP A 442 -18.32 -3.26 -18.90
C ASP A 442 -19.54 -4.16 -19.03
N ILE A 443 -20.75 -3.60 -18.90
CA ILE A 443 -22.01 -4.32 -19.15
C ILE A 443 -22.06 -4.79 -20.61
N LEU A 444 -21.70 -3.94 -21.57
CA LEU A 444 -21.64 -4.31 -22.99
C LEU A 444 -20.68 -5.46 -23.23
N SER A 445 -19.46 -5.36 -22.70
CA SER A 445 -18.43 -6.39 -22.85
C SER A 445 -18.88 -7.71 -22.26
N MET A 446 -19.42 -7.70 -21.05
CA MET A 446 -19.89 -8.92 -20.38
C MET A 446 -21.16 -9.50 -21.03
N THR A 447 -21.99 -8.66 -21.66
CA THR A 447 -23.17 -9.11 -22.43
C THR A 447 -22.71 -9.80 -23.71
N ASN A 448 -21.75 -9.23 -24.42
CA ASN A 448 -21.18 -9.81 -25.65
C ASN A 448 -20.46 -11.14 -25.38
N LEU A 449 -19.87 -11.30 -24.19
CA LEU A 449 -19.31 -12.57 -23.73
C LEU A 449 -20.36 -13.59 -23.27
N GLY A 450 -21.65 -13.21 -23.20
CA GLY A 450 -22.71 -14.06 -22.68
C GLY A 450 -22.63 -14.33 -21.17
N VAL A 451 -21.78 -13.59 -20.45
CA VAL A 451 -21.61 -13.74 -18.99
C VAL A 451 -22.81 -13.13 -18.28
N VAL A 452 -23.19 -11.90 -18.62
CA VAL A 452 -24.37 -11.22 -18.05
C VAL A 452 -25.53 -11.20 -19.04
N SER A 453 -26.75 -11.17 -18.49
CA SER A 453 -28.00 -11.10 -19.23
C SER A 453 -28.98 -10.19 -18.51
N GLY A 454 -29.86 -9.51 -19.26
CA GLY A 454 -30.94 -8.70 -18.70
C GLY A 454 -32.00 -9.51 -17.96
N ILE A 455 -32.93 -8.80 -17.32
CA ILE A 455 -34.04 -9.35 -16.52
C ILE A 455 -35.35 -9.50 -17.32
N GLY A 456 -35.31 -9.25 -18.62
CA GLY A 456 -36.46 -9.24 -19.52
C GLY A 456 -36.92 -7.83 -19.90
N ASN A 457 -37.83 -7.72 -20.87
CA ASN A 457 -38.38 -6.44 -21.37
C ASN A 457 -37.33 -5.39 -21.78
N GLN A 458 -36.18 -5.84 -22.30
CA GLN A 458 -35.03 -4.98 -22.62
C GLN A 458 -34.47 -4.23 -21.40
N LEU A 459 -34.62 -4.76 -20.19
CA LEU A 459 -34.07 -4.17 -18.96
C LEU A 459 -32.88 -4.98 -18.44
N PHE A 460 -31.88 -4.28 -17.92
CA PHE A 460 -30.76 -4.86 -17.18
C PHE A 460 -30.89 -4.71 -15.67
N ALA A 461 -31.57 -3.66 -15.20
CA ALA A 461 -31.67 -3.23 -13.81
C ALA A 461 -30.29 -2.99 -13.15
N PRO A 462 -29.48 -2.05 -13.66
CA PRO A 462 -28.07 -1.90 -13.28
C PRO A 462 -27.84 -1.58 -11.80
N ASP A 463 -28.76 -0.82 -11.19
CA ASP A 463 -28.64 -0.38 -9.79
C ASP A 463 -29.36 -1.32 -8.80
N SER A 464 -30.03 -2.37 -9.28
CA SER A 464 -30.66 -3.35 -8.40
C SER A 464 -29.61 -4.27 -7.76
N PRO A 465 -29.75 -4.59 -6.45
CA PRO A 465 -28.94 -5.61 -5.80
C PRO A 465 -29.02 -6.96 -6.53
N ILE A 466 -27.90 -7.68 -6.59
CA ILE A 466 -27.82 -9.01 -7.19
C ILE A 466 -27.90 -10.11 -6.13
N THR A 467 -28.66 -11.16 -6.41
CA THR A 467 -28.82 -12.30 -5.51
C THR A 467 -27.68 -13.32 -5.61
N ARG A 468 -27.55 -14.18 -4.61
CA ARG A 468 -26.59 -15.29 -4.55
C ARG A 468 -26.80 -16.29 -5.69
N GLU A 469 -28.04 -16.52 -6.14
CA GLU A 469 -28.29 -17.42 -7.27
C GLU A 469 -28.02 -16.78 -8.64
N GLU A 470 -28.25 -15.47 -8.78
CA GLU A 470 -27.88 -14.74 -9.98
C GLU A 470 -26.37 -14.70 -10.16
N ILE A 471 -25.61 -14.31 -9.13
CA ILE A 471 -24.14 -14.27 -9.21
C ILE A 471 -23.57 -15.68 -9.44
N SER A 472 -24.18 -16.71 -8.88
CA SER A 472 -23.79 -18.10 -9.16
C SER A 472 -23.87 -18.42 -10.65
N SER A 473 -24.95 -17.97 -11.29
CA SER A 473 -25.17 -18.14 -12.72
C SER A 473 -24.17 -17.33 -13.55
N LEU A 474 -23.81 -16.12 -13.12
CA LEU A 474 -22.78 -15.30 -13.79
C LEU A 474 -21.41 -15.99 -13.73
N ILE A 475 -20.96 -16.42 -12.55
CA ILE A 475 -19.65 -17.05 -12.36
C ILE A 475 -19.57 -18.41 -13.04
N SER A 476 -20.64 -19.21 -12.99
CA SER A 476 -20.72 -20.48 -13.72
C SER A 476 -20.56 -20.28 -15.23
N ARG A 477 -21.19 -19.24 -15.82
CA ARG A 477 -21.01 -18.91 -17.24
C ARG A 477 -19.61 -18.39 -17.54
N LEU A 478 -19.09 -17.49 -16.70
CA LEU A 478 -17.74 -16.93 -16.83
C LEU A 478 -16.67 -18.03 -16.91
N LEU A 479 -16.80 -19.05 -16.07
CA LEU A 479 -15.85 -20.16 -15.98
C LEU A 479 -16.25 -21.38 -16.83
N ASN A 480 -17.36 -21.29 -17.57
CA ASN A 480 -17.96 -22.39 -18.34
C ASN A 480 -18.10 -23.69 -17.52
N LEU A 481 -18.56 -23.57 -16.28
CA LEU A 481 -18.70 -24.69 -15.35
C LEU A 481 -20.04 -25.40 -15.52
N GLN A 482 -20.00 -26.73 -15.44
CA GLN A 482 -21.17 -27.60 -15.40
C GLN A 482 -21.05 -28.56 -14.21
N PRO A 483 -22.17 -28.91 -13.53
CA PRO A 483 -22.11 -29.84 -12.43
C PRO A 483 -21.80 -31.25 -12.93
N LYS A 484 -20.96 -31.98 -12.19
CA LYS A 484 -20.62 -33.38 -12.43
C LYS A 484 -21.81 -34.29 -12.16
N SER A 485 -22.66 -33.94 -11.20
CA SER A 485 -23.91 -34.66 -10.89
C SER A 485 -25.09 -33.70 -10.79
N ARG A 486 -26.21 -34.04 -11.43
CA ARG A 486 -27.46 -33.27 -11.33
C ARG A 486 -28.33 -33.63 -10.12
N SER A 487 -27.92 -34.60 -9.31
CA SER A 487 -28.84 -35.24 -8.34
C SER A 487 -28.51 -35.00 -6.88
N VAL A 488 -27.34 -34.45 -6.53
CA VAL A 488 -26.94 -34.27 -5.12
C VAL A 488 -26.19 -32.95 -4.94
N ILE A 489 -26.79 -32.03 -4.20
CA ILE A 489 -26.10 -30.86 -3.64
C ILE A 489 -26.36 -30.81 -2.13
N PRO A 490 -25.44 -30.24 -1.33
CA PRO A 490 -25.53 -30.28 0.12
C PRO A 490 -26.54 -29.27 0.72
N PHE A 491 -27.32 -28.56 -0.12
CA PHE A 491 -28.16 -27.45 0.32
C PHE A 491 -29.63 -27.82 0.41
N SER A 492 -30.21 -27.62 1.59
CA SER A 492 -31.59 -27.99 1.93
C SER A 492 -32.66 -27.12 1.25
N ASP A 493 -32.31 -25.89 0.86
CA ASP A 493 -33.19 -24.87 0.27
C ASP A 493 -33.06 -24.76 -1.27
N VAL A 494 -32.24 -25.61 -1.89
CA VAL A 494 -32.00 -25.59 -3.34
C VAL A 494 -32.64 -26.81 -4.03
N SER A 495 -33.86 -26.64 -4.55
CA SER A 495 -34.57 -27.64 -5.36
C SER A 495 -33.87 -27.92 -6.70
N THR A 496 -33.88 -29.18 -7.15
CA THR A 496 -33.40 -29.60 -8.49
C THR A 496 -34.17 -28.98 -9.65
N SER A 497 -35.39 -28.51 -9.41
CA SER A 497 -36.21 -27.79 -10.41
C SER A 497 -35.91 -26.29 -10.50
N ARG A 498 -35.08 -25.75 -9.59
CA ARG A 498 -34.72 -24.32 -9.59
C ARG A 498 -33.87 -24.00 -10.81
N TRP A 499 -34.15 -22.88 -11.46
CA TRP A 499 -33.44 -22.43 -12.66
C TRP A 499 -31.92 -22.27 -12.45
N SER A 500 -31.51 -21.86 -11.25
CA SER A 500 -30.11 -21.67 -10.84
C SER A 500 -29.45 -22.94 -10.29
N PHE A 501 -30.16 -24.07 -10.20
CA PHE A 501 -29.64 -25.31 -9.59
C PHE A 501 -28.30 -25.74 -10.20
N SER A 502 -28.21 -25.78 -11.53
CA SER A 502 -27.00 -26.27 -12.20
C SER A 502 -25.78 -25.39 -11.92
N ALA A 503 -25.99 -24.06 -11.84
CA ALA A 503 -24.93 -23.12 -11.53
C ALA A 503 -24.48 -23.25 -10.06
N ILE A 504 -25.43 -23.28 -9.13
CA ILE A 504 -25.15 -23.45 -7.69
C ILE A 504 -24.40 -24.78 -7.44
N ALA A 505 -24.87 -25.87 -8.05
CA ALA A 505 -24.23 -27.18 -7.96
C ALA A 505 -22.79 -27.14 -8.48
N ALA A 506 -22.57 -26.55 -9.65
CA ALA A 506 -21.23 -26.45 -10.23
C ALA A 506 -20.27 -25.64 -9.34
N LEU A 507 -20.72 -24.52 -8.76
CA LEU A 507 -19.86 -23.72 -7.88
C LEU A 507 -19.56 -24.43 -6.56
N ALA A 508 -20.54 -25.13 -5.98
CA ALA A 508 -20.34 -25.89 -4.75
C ALA A 508 -19.36 -27.07 -4.95
N GLU A 509 -19.50 -27.82 -6.04
CA GLU A 509 -18.58 -28.92 -6.39
C GLU A 509 -17.14 -28.45 -6.62
N ASN A 510 -16.95 -27.22 -7.10
CA ASN A 510 -15.64 -26.60 -7.30
C ASN A 510 -15.17 -25.77 -6.08
N GLN A 511 -15.90 -25.80 -4.97
CA GLN A 511 -15.60 -25.07 -3.73
C GLN A 511 -15.50 -23.54 -3.90
N ILE A 512 -16.17 -22.99 -4.91
CA ILE A 512 -16.14 -21.56 -5.25
C ILE A 512 -17.10 -20.78 -4.35
N LEU A 513 -18.37 -21.18 -4.33
CA LEU A 513 -19.40 -20.58 -3.48
C LEU A 513 -20.06 -21.70 -2.66
N LEU A 514 -19.98 -21.53 -1.35
CA LEU A 514 -20.49 -22.50 -0.38
C LEU A 514 -21.76 -21.97 0.29
N GLY A 515 -22.51 -22.89 0.86
CA GLY A 515 -23.64 -22.60 1.74
C GLY A 515 -23.18 -22.27 3.16
N TYR A 516 -24.15 -22.11 4.05
CA TYR A 516 -23.95 -21.82 5.45
C TYR A 516 -23.84 -23.11 6.28
N GLU A 517 -23.39 -22.98 7.53
CA GLU A 517 -23.17 -24.12 8.44
C GLU A 517 -24.44 -24.92 8.74
N ASP A 518 -25.61 -24.29 8.59
CA ASP A 518 -26.92 -24.91 8.76
C ASP A 518 -27.35 -25.78 7.56
N GLY A 519 -26.51 -25.87 6.52
CA GLY A 519 -26.78 -26.64 5.31
C GLY A 519 -27.74 -25.95 4.34
N SER A 520 -27.91 -24.62 4.43
CA SER A 520 -28.65 -23.81 3.46
C SER A 520 -27.72 -23.06 2.50
N PHE A 521 -28.25 -22.57 1.38
CA PHE A 521 -27.54 -21.74 0.41
C PHE A 521 -28.02 -20.28 0.39
N HIS A 522 -29.28 -20.04 0.74
CA HIS A 522 -30.01 -18.78 0.63
C HIS A 522 -29.93 -18.15 -0.78
N PRO A 523 -30.53 -18.79 -1.81
CA PRO A 523 -30.39 -18.37 -3.20
C PRO A 523 -30.87 -16.95 -3.49
N GLU A 524 -31.97 -16.53 -2.85
CA GLU A 524 -32.63 -15.24 -3.08
C GLU A 524 -32.05 -14.10 -2.22
N GLU A 525 -31.13 -14.41 -1.29
CA GLU A 525 -30.43 -13.37 -0.53
C GLU A 525 -29.47 -12.59 -1.42
N GLN A 526 -29.31 -11.30 -1.12
CA GLN A 526 -28.39 -10.43 -1.82
C GLN A 526 -26.95 -10.80 -1.46
N ILE A 527 -26.07 -10.86 -2.46
CA ILE A 527 -24.65 -11.12 -2.20
C ILE A 527 -23.95 -9.84 -1.72
N SER A 528 -23.17 -9.95 -0.65
CA SER A 528 -22.35 -8.84 -0.15
C SER A 528 -21.06 -8.66 -0.95
N ARG A 529 -20.47 -7.47 -0.84
CA ARG A 529 -19.15 -7.16 -1.43
C ARG A 529 -18.05 -8.08 -0.87
N ALA A 530 -18.09 -8.40 0.42
CA ALA A 530 -17.16 -9.33 1.07
C ALA A 530 -17.27 -10.74 0.48
N GLN A 531 -18.49 -11.25 0.29
CA GLN A 531 -18.70 -12.57 -0.32
C GLN A 531 -18.17 -12.62 -1.75
N MET A 532 -18.35 -11.55 -2.53
CA MET A 532 -17.79 -11.48 -3.89
C MET A 532 -16.25 -11.48 -3.89
N ALA A 533 -15.61 -10.77 -2.97
CA ALA A 533 -14.15 -10.80 -2.85
C ALA A 533 -13.62 -12.22 -2.63
N VAL A 534 -14.27 -12.99 -1.77
CA VAL A 534 -13.92 -14.39 -1.49
C VAL A 534 -14.14 -15.29 -2.71
N ILE A 535 -15.26 -15.11 -3.43
CA ILE A 535 -15.50 -15.84 -4.68
C ILE A 535 -14.36 -15.58 -5.68
N LEU A 536 -14.00 -14.31 -5.88
CA LEU A 536 -12.95 -13.92 -6.82
C LEU A 536 -11.58 -14.47 -6.43
N SER A 537 -11.21 -14.40 -5.14
CA SER A 537 -9.95 -14.95 -4.64
C SER A 537 -9.85 -16.47 -4.91
N ARG A 538 -10.97 -17.20 -4.84
CA ARG A 538 -11.02 -18.65 -5.14
C ARG A 538 -10.95 -19.00 -6.62
N ILE A 539 -11.34 -18.09 -7.52
CA ILE A 539 -11.38 -18.34 -8.96
C ILE A 539 -10.20 -17.71 -9.73
N GLN A 540 -9.29 -17.04 -9.01
CA GLN A 540 -8.27 -16.22 -9.65
C GLN A 540 -7.33 -17.00 -10.57
N ASP A 541 -7.01 -18.26 -10.24
CA ASP A 541 -6.12 -19.09 -11.05
C ASP A 541 -6.80 -19.61 -12.32
N GLN A 542 -8.12 -19.79 -12.28
CA GLN A 542 -8.93 -20.11 -13.45
C GLN A 542 -9.09 -18.91 -14.38
N LEU A 543 -8.91 -17.69 -13.85
CA LEU A 543 -8.98 -16.45 -14.62
C LEU A 543 -7.67 -16.11 -15.32
N LYS A 544 -6.50 -16.52 -14.81
CA LYS A 544 -5.21 -16.49 -15.53
C LYS A 544 -5.26 -17.35 -16.80
#